data_AF-A0A1T4P181-F1
#
_entry.id   AF-A0A1T4P181-F1
#
_cell.length_a   1.000
_cell.length_b   1.000
_cell.length_c   1.000
_cell.angle_alpha   90.00
_cell.angle_beta   90.00
_cell.angle_gamma   90.00
#
_symmetry.space_group_name_H-M   'P 1'
#
loop_
_entity.id
_entity.type
_entity.pdbx_description
1 polymer ?
#
loop_
_entity_poly.entity_id
_entity_poly.type
_entity_poly.pdbx_seq_one_letter_code
_entity_poly.pdbx_strand_id
1 'polypeptide(L)'
;MSKFSGKCDFYDSVVAIHCDGDINKLEKYLGNTDIYILGLDDRYHKVKCETEKDAVKYYPYIIGIMVHNGEEGRNKIILSSDSFIDKEEKEWLEWKIEDVFKYWRKCKRKKELFTAEKFLNQDCFGYGETMEEVANRIAEYGKKADFKDIHDSTHEYFRKIWYEEMIRVGYAPHKAFDWIYKDIFASRDTIELRLGKEVADEIFGGKTE
;
A
#
# COMPACT_ATOMS: atom_id res chain seq x y z
N MET A 1 0.97 17.42 -7.42
CA MET A 1 0.81 16.27 -6.51
C MET A 1 1.14 15.04 -7.32
N SER A 2 1.75 14.04 -6.68
CA SER A 2 2.02 12.75 -7.33
C SER A 2 0.76 12.17 -7.94
N LYS A 3 0.93 11.51 -9.09
CA LYS A 3 -0.15 10.76 -9.76
C LYS A 3 -0.58 9.53 -8.96
N PHE A 4 0.35 8.83 -8.31
CA PHE A 4 0.09 7.48 -7.78
C PHE A 4 -0.02 7.40 -6.27
N SER A 5 0.48 8.37 -5.51
CA SER A 5 0.49 8.26 -4.03
C SER A 5 0.20 9.56 -3.30
N GLY A 6 0.07 10.69 -4.00
CA GLY A 6 -0.01 12.01 -3.38
C GLY A 6 1.31 12.51 -2.76
N LYS A 7 2.36 11.68 -2.71
CA LYS A 7 3.74 12.02 -2.30
C LYS A 7 4.74 11.83 -3.45
N CYS A 8 5.89 12.50 -3.40
CA CYS A 8 6.95 12.28 -4.38
C CYS A 8 7.43 10.81 -4.33
N ASP A 9 6.97 10.01 -5.30
CA ASP A 9 7.16 8.57 -5.34
C ASP A 9 8.16 8.15 -6.43
N PHE A 10 8.31 6.84 -6.63
CA PHE A 10 9.22 6.27 -7.60
C PHE A 10 8.91 6.75 -9.02
N TYR A 11 7.63 6.86 -9.39
CA TYR A 11 7.25 7.38 -10.70
C TYR A 11 7.66 8.84 -10.86
N ASP A 12 7.33 9.69 -9.91
CA ASP A 12 7.70 11.12 -9.98
C ASP A 12 9.22 11.29 -10.08
N SER A 13 9.95 10.57 -9.24
CA SER A 13 11.41 10.66 -9.19
C SER A 13 12.06 10.17 -10.48
N VAL A 14 11.62 9.03 -11.01
CA VAL A 14 12.27 8.47 -12.21
C VAL A 14 11.72 9.09 -13.48
N VAL A 15 10.40 9.11 -13.66
CA VAL A 15 9.78 9.56 -14.91
C VAL A 15 9.76 11.07 -14.98
N ALA A 16 9.24 11.76 -13.97
CA ALA A 16 9.10 13.21 -14.04
C ALA A 16 10.45 13.94 -13.93
N ILE A 17 11.36 13.46 -13.07
CA ILE A 17 12.67 14.11 -12.86
C ILE A 17 13.74 13.52 -13.78
N HIS A 18 14.04 12.21 -13.69
CA HIS A 18 15.19 11.64 -14.40
C HIS A 18 14.95 11.33 -15.90
N CYS A 19 13.69 11.23 -16.32
CA CYS A 19 13.31 11.07 -17.72
C CYS A 19 12.76 12.37 -18.34
N ASP A 20 12.79 13.50 -17.61
CA ASP A 20 12.21 14.79 -18.02
C ASP A 20 10.72 14.70 -18.41
N GLY A 21 9.97 13.80 -17.77
CA GLY A 21 8.57 13.53 -18.09
C GLY A 21 8.34 12.69 -19.34
N ASP A 22 9.39 12.26 -20.06
CA ASP A 22 9.28 11.42 -21.25
C ASP A 22 9.39 9.93 -20.86
N ILE A 23 8.23 9.28 -20.77
CA ILE A 23 8.13 7.86 -20.42
C ILE A 23 8.92 6.94 -21.38
N ASN A 24 9.17 7.37 -22.63
CA ASN A 24 9.94 6.57 -23.59
C ASN A 24 11.42 6.42 -23.20
N LYS A 25 11.93 7.28 -22.33
CA LYS A 25 13.30 7.18 -21.80
C LYS A 25 13.41 6.22 -20.61
N LEU A 26 12.29 5.77 -20.05
CA LEU A 26 12.26 4.98 -18.82
C LEU A 26 13.10 3.70 -18.94
N GLU A 27 12.91 2.90 -20.00
CA GLU A 27 13.64 1.63 -20.16
C GLU A 27 15.16 1.84 -20.24
N LYS A 28 15.60 2.90 -20.93
CA LYS A 28 17.02 3.26 -20.98
C LYS A 28 17.56 3.62 -19.60
N TYR A 29 16.78 4.38 -18.82
CA TYR A 29 17.15 4.73 -17.46
C TYR A 29 17.21 3.50 -16.54
N LEU A 30 16.19 2.63 -16.62
CA LEU A 30 16.12 1.37 -15.88
C LEU A 30 17.28 0.43 -16.23
N GLY A 31 17.68 0.34 -17.51
CA GLY A 31 18.82 -0.46 -17.95
C GLY A 31 20.15 -0.08 -17.30
N ASN A 32 20.28 1.18 -16.85
CA ASN A 32 21.44 1.68 -16.12
C ASN A 32 21.21 1.84 -14.60
N THR A 33 20.15 1.24 -14.06
CA THR A 33 19.77 1.40 -12.66
C THR A 33 19.55 0.06 -11.99
N ASP A 34 20.17 -0.13 -10.84
CA ASP A 34 19.88 -1.24 -9.94
C ASP A 34 18.85 -0.80 -8.91
N ILE A 35 17.72 -1.52 -8.85
CA ILE A 35 16.62 -1.21 -7.94
C ILE A 35 16.55 -2.27 -6.85
N TYR A 36 16.45 -1.82 -5.62
CA TYR A 36 16.34 -2.64 -4.43
C TYR A 36 15.09 -2.28 -3.63
N ILE A 37 14.49 -3.27 -2.99
CA ILE A 37 13.40 -3.09 -2.02
C ILE A 37 13.92 -3.53 -0.66
N LEU A 38 13.59 -2.77 0.39
CA LEU A 38 13.85 -3.19 1.76
C LEU A 38 12.87 -4.30 2.15
N GLY A 39 13.38 -5.51 2.37
CA GLY A 39 12.58 -6.62 2.86
C GLY A 39 12.29 -6.50 4.35
N LEU A 40 11.32 -7.29 4.83
CA LEU A 40 11.00 -7.42 6.25
C LEU A 40 12.12 -8.08 7.08
N ASP A 41 13.10 -8.68 6.41
CA ASP A 41 14.31 -9.27 6.99
C ASP A 41 15.43 -8.24 7.19
N ASP A 42 15.11 -6.95 7.08
CA ASP A 42 16.05 -5.81 7.12
C ASP A 42 17.17 -5.91 6.06
N ARG A 43 16.96 -6.66 4.97
CA ARG A 43 17.91 -6.79 3.86
C ARG A 43 17.36 -6.16 2.57
N TYR A 44 18.27 -5.72 1.72
CA TYR A 44 17.94 -5.19 0.40
C TYR A 44 17.85 -6.30 -0.63
N HIS A 45 16.69 -6.43 -1.26
CA HIS A 45 16.44 -7.41 -2.31
C HIS A 45 16.46 -6.71 -3.68
N LYS A 46 17.37 -7.14 -4.57
CA LYS A 46 17.43 -6.58 -5.93
C LYS A 46 16.22 -7.05 -6.71
N VAL A 47 15.45 -6.11 -7.25
CA VAL A 47 14.29 -6.42 -8.10
C VAL A 47 14.66 -6.29 -9.58
N LYS A 48 14.15 -7.23 -10.38
CA LYS A 48 14.26 -7.12 -11.83
C LYS A 48 13.26 -6.08 -12.32
N CYS A 49 13.77 -4.96 -12.82
CA CYS A 49 12.96 -3.86 -13.30
C CYS A 49 13.62 -3.24 -14.53
N GLU A 50 13.29 -3.78 -15.71
CA GLU A 50 13.90 -3.39 -17.00
C GLU A 50 12.91 -2.67 -17.91
N THR A 51 11.62 -2.94 -17.73
CA THR A 51 10.54 -2.43 -18.57
C THR A 51 9.59 -1.54 -17.78
N GLU A 52 8.79 -0.73 -18.49
CA GLU A 52 7.70 0.01 -17.86
C GLU A 52 6.74 -0.93 -17.10
N LYS A 53 6.45 -2.09 -17.69
CA LYS A 53 5.61 -3.12 -17.07
C LYS A 53 6.19 -3.66 -15.77
N ASP A 54 7.50 -3.65 -15.61
CA ASP A 54 8.12 -4.01 -14.33
C ASP A 54 8.06 -2.86 -13.33
N ALA A 55 8.31 -1.64 -13.80
CA ALA A 55 8.35 -0.44 -12.98
C ALA A 55 7.00 -0.05 -12.38
N VAL A 56 5.89 -0.25 -13.12
CA VAL A 56 4.53 0.13 -12.68
C VAL A 56 4.16 -0.48 -11.33
N LYS A 57 4.67 -1.68 -11.02
CA LYS A 57 4.46 -2.40 -9.76
C LYS A 57 4.98 -1.65 -8.53
N TYR A 58 5.85 -0.67 -8.75
CA TYR A 58 6.53 0.06 -7.69
C TYR A 58 6.32 1.57 -7.79
N TYR A 59 5.50 2.06 -8.72
CA TYR A 59 5.22 3.50 -8.87
C TYR A 59 4.81 4.20 -7.57
N PRO A 60 3.91 3.65 -6.73
CA PRO A 60 3.53 4.31 -5.48
C PRO A 60 4.55 4.13 -4.33
N TYR A 61 5.71 3.53 -4.56
CA TYR A 61 6.73 3.31 -3.54
C TYR A 61 7.60 4.56 -3.37
N ILE A 62 8.11 4.79 -2.16
CA ILE A 62 8.96 5.93 -1.87
C ILE A 62 10.42 5.55 -2.08
N ILE A 63 11.19 6.42 -2.74
CA ILE A 63 12.65 6.27 -2.80
C ILE A 63 13.24 6.74 -1.47
N GLY A 64 13.82 5.80 -0.72
CA GLY A 64 14.56 6.10 0.51
C GLY A 64 15.98 6.59 0.23
N ILE A 65 16.65 5.99 -0.76
CA ILE A 65 18.02 6.36 -1.15
C ILE A 65 18.16 6.25 -2.67
N MET A 66 18.78 7.27 -3.28
CA MET A 66 19.25 7.22 -4.66
C MET A 66 20.68 7.70 -4.73
N VAL A 67 21.57 6.88 -5.30
CA VAL A 67 22.99 7.19 -5.45
C VAL A 67 23.50 6.77 -6.82
N HIS A 68 24.46 7.53 -7.35
CA HIS A 68 25.20 7.14 -8.54
C HIS A 68 26.47 6.40 -8.11
N ASN A 69 26.62 5.14 -8.52
CA ASN A 69 27.85 4.39 -8.30
C ASN A 69 28.85 4.72 -9.42
N GLY A 70 29.74 5.66 -9.17
CA GLY A 70 30.74 6.11 -10.15
C GLY A 70 31.76 5.03 -10.57
N GLU A 71 31.94 3.98 -9.77
CA GLU A 71 32.87 2.87 -10.10
C GLU A 71 32.24 1.88 -11.09
N GLU A 72 30.94 1.62 -10.97
CA GLU A 72 30.18 0.72 -11.86
C GLU A 72 29.47 1.46 -13.00
N GLY A 73 29.42 2.79 -12.95
CA GLY A 73 28.69 3.63 -13.91
C GLY A 73 27.17 3.50 -13.84
N ARG A 74 26.63 2.87 -12.79
CA ARG A 74 25.21 2.54 -12.64
C ARG A 74 24.58 3.33 -11.50
N ASN A 75 23.28 3.61 -11.63
CA ASN A 75 22.49 4.18 -10.55
C ASN A 75 22.04 3.08 -9.59
N LYS A 76 21.85 3.43 -8.32
CA LYS A 76 21.24 2.55 -7.32
C LYS A 76 20.06 3.27 -6.68
N ILE A 77 18.89 2.65 -6.71
CA ILE A 77 17.66 3.12 -6.06
C ILE A 77 17.25 2.11 -5.00
N ILE A 78 16.93 2.60 -3.82
CA ILE A 78 16.36 1.82 -2.73
C ILE A 78 14.94 2.34 -2.47
N LEU A 79 13.97 1.47 -2.67
CA LEU A 79 12.55 1.72 -2.42
C LEU A 79 12.16 1.33 -0.99
N SER A 80 11.06 1.90 -0.51
CA SER A 80 10.35 1.43 0.68
C SER A 80 9.95 -0.03 0.58
N SER A 81 9.67 -0.67 1.72
CA SER A 81 9.19 -2.05 1.77
C SER A 81 7.82 -2.22 1.11
N ASP A 82 6.98 -1.20 1.24
CA ASP A 82 5.59 -1.19 0.80
C ASP A 82 5.26 0.09 0.03
N SER A 83 4.10 0.11 -0.63
CA SER A 83 3.61 1.33 -1.26
C SER A 83 3.28 2.39 -0.20
N PHE A 84 3.42 3.66 -0.58
CA PHE A 84 3.03 4.75 0.32
C PHE A 84 1.53 4.74 0.62
N ILE A 85 0.70 4.35 -0.36
CA ILE A 85 -0.75 4.25 -0.22
C ILE A 85 -1.08 3.27 0.92
N ASP A 86 -0.50 2.08 0.91
CA ASP A 86 -0.75 1.05 1.93
C ASP A 86 -0.32 1.54 3.31
N LYS A 87 0.86 2.13 3.39
CA LYS A 87 1.42 2.61 4.64
C LYS A 87 0.59 3.73 5.26
N GLU A 88 0.21 4.72 4.46
CA GLU A 88 -0.57 5.87 4.94
C GLU A 88 -1.98 5.44 5.35
N GLU A 89 -2.63 4.58 4.57
CA GLU A 89 -3.96 4.04 4.88
C GLU A 89 -3.94 3.24 6.18
N LYS A 90 -2.94 2.37 6.35
CA LYS A 90 -2.71 1.60 7.57
C LYS A 90 -2.56 2.50 8.80
N GLU A 91 -1.64 3.46 8.75
CA GLU A 91 -1.39 4.38 9.87
C GLU A 91 -2.65 5.20 10.21
N TRP A 92 -3.38 5.66 9.18
CA TRP A 92 -4.62 6.39 9.34
C TRP A 92 -5.73 5.54 9.96
N LEU A 93 -5.95 4.32 9.44
CA LEU A 93 -6.96 3.39 9.95
C LEU A 93 -6.65 2.97 11.39
N GLU A 94 -5.39 2.62 11.70
CA GLU A 94 -4.98 2.23 13.06
C GLU A 94 -5.28 3.35 14.06
N TRP A 95 -4.94 4.60 13.71
CA TRP A 95 -5.25 5.76 14.53
C TRP A 95 -6.75 5.92 14.78
N LYS A 96 -7.56 5.79 13.72
CA LYS A 96 -9.02 5.90 13.78
C LYS A 96 -9.69 4.79 14.56
N ILE A 97 -9.28 3.54 14.34
CA ILE A 97 -9.77 2.36 15.06
C ILE A 97 -9.54 2.52 16.56
N GLU A 98 -8.35 3.00 16.97
CA GLU A 98 -8.05 3.25 18.37
C GLU A 98 -8.97 4.31 18.99
N ASP A 99 -9.34 5.35 18.24
CA ASP A 99 -10.32 6.34 18.71
C ASP A 99 -11.72 5.76 18.93
N VAL A 100 -12.18 4.89 18.03
CA VAL A 100 -13.44 4.16 18.22
C VAL A 100 -13.35 3.26 19.45
N PHE A 101 -12.23 2.53 19.63
CA PHE A 101 -12.03 1.68 20.81
C PHE A 101 -11.96 2.47 22.11
N LYS A 102 -11.38 3.67 22.13
CA LYS A 102 -11.42 4.58 23.30
C LYS A 102 -12.86 4.91 23.67
N TYR A 103 -13.69 5.26 22.68
CA TYR A 103 -15.09 5.57 22.92
C TYR A 103 -15.90 4.35 23.37
N TRP A 104 -15.72 3.21 22.72
CA TRP A 104 -16.34 1.94 23.11
C TRP A 104 -15.98 1.53 24.56
N ARG A 105 -14.71 1.66 24.95
CA ARG A 105 -14.27 1.43 26.33
C ARG A 105 -14.91 2.40 27.31
N LYS A 106 -15.10 3.67 26.93
CA LYS A 106 -15.81 4.68 27.73
C LYS A 106 -17.27 4.29 27.96
N CYS A 107 -18.00 3.90 26.91
CA CYS A 107 -19.38 3.41 27.03
C CYS A 107 -19.45 2.19 27.96
N LYS A 108 -18.54 1.21 27.80
CA LYS A 108 -18.46 0.06 28.71
C LYS A 108 -18.25 0.44 30.17
N ARG A 109 -17.32 1.36 30.47
CA ARG A 109 -17.10 1.84 31.86
C ARG A 109 -18.33 2.53 32.43
N LYS A 110 -19.07 3.27 31.61
CA LYS A 110 -20.30 3.98 31.99
C LYS A 110 -21.56 3.11 31.97
N LYS A 111 -21.47 1.85 31.53
CA LYS A 111 -22.61 0.96 31.29
C LYS A 111 -23.64 1.54 30.30
N GLU A 112 -23.15 2.29 29.31
CA GLU A 112 -23.96 2.83 28.22
C GLU A 112 -23.88 1.92 26.99
N LEU A 113 -24.98 1.82 26.23
CA LEU A 113 -24.96 1.15 24.92
C LEU A 113 -24.13 2.00 23.93
N PHE A 114 -23.06 1.40 23.42
CA PHE A 114 -22.30 1.91 22.29
C PHE A 114 -23.08 1.68 20.99
N THR A 115 -23.17 2.71 20.14
CA THR A 115 -23.70 2.62 18.78
C THR A 115 -22.81 3.45 17.86
N ALA A 116 -22.72 3.08 16.57
CA ALA A 116 -21.98 3.85 15.59
C ALA A 116 -22.48 5.30 15.52
N GLU A 117 -23.80 5.50 15.43
CA GLU A 117 -24.43 6.83 15.48
C GLU A 117 -23.95 7.69 16.65
N LYS A 118 -23.90 7.12 17.87
CA LYS A 118 -23.43 7.86 19.06
C LYS A 118 -21.95 8.22 18.98
N PHE A 119 -21.13 7.40 18.34
CA PHE A 119 -19.72 7.69 18.10
C PHE A 119 -19.57 8.80 17.05
N LEU A 120 -20.25 8.64 15.91
CA LEU A 120 -20.19 9.57 14.78
C LEU A 120 -20.67 10.98 15.16
N ASN A 121 -21.68 11.07 16.02
CA ASN A 121 -22.23 12.35 16.53
C ASN A 121 -21.34 13.06 17.57
N GLN A 122 -20.23 12.46 18.03
CA GLN A 122 -19.33 13.11 19.01
C GLN A 122 -18.35 14.07 18.37
N ASP A 123 -18.13 13.99 17.06
CA ASP A 123 -17.02 14.66 16.40
C ASP A 123 -17.48 15.70 15.39
N CYS A 124 -16.71 16.78 15.32
CA CYS A 124 -16.99 17.97 14.53
C CYS A 124 -16.40 17.92 13.12
N PHE A 125 -15.61 16.90 12.80
CA PHE A 125 -14.88 16.80 11.53
C PHE A 125 -15.50 15.87 10.48
N GLY A 126 -16.68 15.30 10.72
CA GLY A 126 -17.37 14.46 9.75
C GLY A 126 -16.66 13.12 9.56
N TYR A 127 -17.28 12.07 10.05
CA TYR A 127 -16.84 10.71 9.78
C TYR A 127 -17.55 10.20 8.52
N GLY A 128 -16.78 9.70 7.55
CA GLY A 128 -17.34 9.09 6.33
C GLY A 128 -17.76 7.63 6.53
N GLU A 129 -18.19 6.98 5.44
CA GLU A 129 -18.67 5.59 5.41
C GLU A 129 -17.67 4.60 6.04
N THR A 130 -16.37 4.81 5.82
CA THR A 130 -15.30 4.00 6.42
C THR A 130 -15.37 3.94 7.94
N MET A 131 -15.71 5.06 8.58
CA MET A 131 -15.75 5.17 10.04
C MET A 131 -17.05 4.68 10.63
N GLU A 132 -18.14 4.78 9.87
CA GLU A 132 -19.38 4.09 10.19
C GLU A 132 -19.16 2.56 10.20
N GLU A 133 -18.49 2.02 9.17
CA GLU A 133 -18.17 0.60 9.09
C GLU A 133 -17.26 0.14 10.24
N VAL A 134 -16.18 0.86 10.54
CA VAL A 134 -15.31 0.57 11.70
C VAL A 134 -16.12 0.55 13.00
N ALA A 135 -16.99 1.55 13.20
CA ALA A 135 -17.81 1.63 14.41
C ALA A 135 -18.85 0.52 14.49
N ASN A 136 -19.47 0.13 13.38
CA ASN A 136 -20.41 -0.99 13.30
C ASN A 136 -19.72 -2.32 13.66
N ARG A 137 -18.54 -2.60 13.09
CA ARG A 137 -17.78 -3.81 13.43
C ARG A 137 -17.39 -3.85 14.90
N ILE A 138 -16.99 -2.73 15.49
CA ILE A 138 -16.67 -2.66 16.93
C ILE A 138 -17.94 -2.80 17.80
N ALA A 139 -19.09 -2.30 17.35
CA ALA A 139 -20.36 -2.49 18.05
C ALA A 139 -20.72 -3.98 18.12
N GLU A 140 -20.55 -4.69 17.02
CA GLU A 140 -20.90 -6.10 16.87
C GLU A 140 -19.89 -7.05 17.52
N TYR A 141 -18.60 -6.90 17.20
CA TYR A 141 -17.54 -7.86 17.57
C TYR A 141 -16.62 -7.36 18.70
N GLY A 142 -16.72 -6.09 19.08
CA GLY A 142 -15.87 -5.49 20.11
C GLY A 142 -14.38 -5.62 19.78
N LYS A 143 -13.59 -6.11 20.75
CA LYS A 143 -12.13 -6.30 20.57
C LYS A 143 -11.75 -7.36 19.52
N LYS A 144 -12.70 -8.17 19.06
CA LYS A 144 -12.47 -9.20 18.03
C LYS A 144 -12.85 -8.71 16.63
N ALA A 145 -13.22 -7.44 16.47
CA ALA A 145 -13.51 -6.85 15.18
C ALA A 145 -12.30 -7.00 14.25
N ASP A 146 -12.55 -7.46 13.03
CA ASP A 146 -11.58 -7.49 11.94
C ASP A 146 -11.81 -6.27 11.05
N PHE A 147 -10.73 -5.64 10.60
CA PHE A 147 -10.77 -4.44 9.77
C PHE A 147 -10.16 -4.69 8.39
N LYS A 148 -9.98 -5.96 8.00
CA LYS A 148 -9.70 -6.33 6.62
C LYS A 148 -10.75 -5.75 5.68
N ASP A 149 -10.29 -5.41 4.48
CA ASP A 149 -11.07 -4.91 3.35
C ASP A 149 -11.78 -3.56 3.61
N ILE A 150 -11.39 -2.84 4.67
CA ILE A 150 -11.83 -1.46 4.90
C ILE A 150 -10.82 -0.52 4.25
N HIS A 151 -11.28 0.20 3.23
CA HIS A 151 -10.51 1.26 2.60
C HIS A 151 -11.21 2.61 2.73
N ASP A 152 -10.43 3.70 2.80
CA ASP A 152 -10.99 5.05 2.70
C ASP A 152 -10.96 5.56 1.26
N SER A 153 -11.81 6.56 0.99
CA SER A 153 -12.02 7.08 -0.35
C SER A 153 -10.76 7.65 -1.00
N THR A 154 -9.82 8.18 -0.20
CA THR A 154 -8.61 8.80 -0.74
C THR A 154 -7.62 7.76 -1.21
N HIS A 155 -7.39 6.70 -0.43
CA HIS A 155 -6.49 5.63 -0.85
C HIS A 155 -7.10 4.77 -1.96
N GLU A 156 -8.42 4.54 -1.95
CA GLU A 156 -9.16 3.93 -3.07
C GLU A 156 -8.94 4.67 -4.40
N TYR A 157 -8.95 6.00 -4.37
CA TYR A 157 -8.70 6.81 -5.56
C TYR A 157 -7.32 6.54 -6.16
N PHE A 158 -6.28 6.50 -5.32
CA PHE A 158 -4.91 6.22 -5.78
C PHE A 158 -4.74 4.77 -6.25
N ARG A 159 -5.31 3.80 -5.54
CA ARG A 159 -5.34 2.38 -5.96
C ARG A 159 -5.98 2.22 -7.34
N LYS A 160 -7.07 2.95 -7.61
CA LYS A 160 -7.75 2.92 -8.90
C LYS A 160 -6.86 3.45 -10.03
N ILE A 161 -6.19 4.58 -9.82
CA ILE A 161 -5.25 5.14 -10.82
C ILE A 161 -4.13 4.14 -11.10
N TRP A 162 -3.58 3.55 -10.04
CA TRP A 162 -2.53 2.56 -10.17
C TRP A 162 -3.01 1.31 -10.93
N TYR A 163 -4.23 0.86 -10.66
CA TYR A 163 -4.86 -0.27 -11.34
C TYR A 163 -5.01 -0.01 -12.83
N GLU A 164 -5.58 1.13 -13.20
CA GLU A 164 -5.75 1.53 -14.60
C GLU A 164 -4.40 1.57 -15.33
N GLU A 165 -3.35 2.04 -14.66
CA GLU A 165 -1.99 2.08 -15.22
C GLU A 165 -1.41 0.67 -15.42
N MET A 166 -1.61 -0.25 -14.47
CA MET A 166 -1.20 -1.64 -14.61
C MET A 166 -1.91 -2.31 -15.80
N ILE A 167 -3.20 -2.04 -16.02
CA ILE A 167 -3.92 -2.55 -17.19
C ILE A 167 -3.34 -1.96 -18.47
N ARG A 168 -3.06 -0.64 -18.50
CA ARG A 168 -2.48 0.03 -19.67
C ARG A 168 -1.17 -0.61 -20.13
N VAL A 169 -0.29 -0.97 -19.20
CA VAL A 169 1.00 -1.64 -19.53
C VAL A 169 0.88 -3.16 -19.72
N GLY A 170 -0.36 -3.68 -19.73
CA GLY A 170 -0.67 -5.04 -20.16
C GLY A 170 -0.72 -6.09 -19.04
N TYR A 171 -1.00 -5.72 -17.79
CA TYR A 171 -1.40 -6.71 -16.77
C TYR A 171 -2.82 -7.21 -17.02
N ALA A 172 -3.07 -8.48 -16.69
CA ALA A 172 -4.43 -9.00 -16.67
C ALA A 172 -5.21 -8.40 -15.49
N PRO A 173 -6.50 -8.06 -15.64
CA PRO A 173 -7.33 -7.45 -14.59
C PRO A 173 -7.22 -8.10 -13.21
N HIS A 174 -7.37 -9.43 -13.13
CA HIS A 174 -7.28 -10.16 -11.87
C HIS A 174 -5.90 -10.04 -11.21
N LYS A 175 -4.81 -10.01 -12.00
CA LYS A 175 -3.45 -9.86 -11.45
C LYS A 175 -3.18 -8.45 -10.94
N ALA A 176 -3.68 -7.44 -11.64
CA ALA A 176 -3.57 -6.05 -11.19
C ALA A 176 -4.41 -5.84 -9.93
N PHE A 177 -5.61 -6.42 -9.87
CA PHE A 177 -6.45 -6.39 -8.68
C PHE A 177 -5.76 -7.07 -7.50
N ASP A 178 -5.26 -8.29 -7.69
CA ASP A 178 -4.54 -9.03 -6.66
C ASP A 178 -3.29 -8.28 -6.17
N TRP A 179 -2.61 -7.54 -7.04
CA TRP A 179 -1.44 -6.75 -6.64
C TRP A 179 -1.80 -5.52 -5.80
N ILE A 180 -2.91 -4.87 -6.11
CA ILE A 180 -3.25 -3.55 -5.57
C ILE A 180 -4.19 -3.63 -4.39
N TYR A 181 -5.14 -4.57 -4.40
CA TYR A 181 -6.27 -4.59 -3.48
C TYR A 181 -6.23 -5.75 -2.51
N LYS A 182 -5.54 -6.85 -2.84
CA LYS A 182 -5.26 -7.88 -1.84
C LYS A 182 -4.08 -7.42 -0.99
N ASP A 183 -4.37 -6.59 0.01
CA ASP A 183 -3.76 -6.58 1.34
C ASP A 183 -3.86 -5.20 2.01
N ILE A 184 -4.60 -5.08 3.12
CA ILE A 184 -4.54 -3.86 3.95
C ILE A 184 -3.44 -3.98 5.02
N PHE A 185 -2.94 -5.19 5.33
CA PHE A 185 -1.96 -5.37 6.43
C PHE A 185 -1.02 -6.60 6.33
N ALA A 186 -0.88 -7.31 5.20
CA ALA A 186 -0.38 -8.69 5.25
C ALA A 186 1.14 -8.91 5.07
N SER A 187 1.58 -10.13 5.46
CA SER A 187 2.82 -10.78 5.02
C SER A 187 2.63 -12.32 5.03
N ARG A 188 3.04 -13.02 3.96
CA ARG A 188 3.58 -14.41 3.99
C ARG A 188 4.76 -14.43 3.02
N ASP A 189 5.95 -14.14 3.51
CA ASP A 189 6.56 -12.81 3.49
C ASP A 189 6.35 -11.91 2.25
N THR A 190 5.65 -10.81 2.55
CA THR A 190 4.97 -9.81 1.70
C THR A 190 4.71 -10.28 0.28
N ILE A 191 3.55 -10.89 0.15
CA ILE A 191 3.27 -12.32 0.14
C ILE A 191 3.99 -13.11 -0.97
N GLU A 192 5.11 -13.71 -0.62
CA GLU A 192 6.11 -14.31 -1.49
C GLU A 192 6.68 -13.31 -2.50
N LEU A 193 7.07 -12.17 -1.93
CA LEU A 193 7.84 -11.02 -2.45
C LEU A 193 7.66 -10.69 -3.91
N ARG A 194 6.38 -10.61 -4.23
CA ARG A 194 5.85 -10.16 -5.50
C ARG A 194 4.41 -9.78 -5.28
N LEU A 195 3.45 -10.69 -5.44
CA LEU A 195 3.39 -12.01 -4.80
C LEU A 195 3.58 -13.27 -5.69
N GLY A 196 4.52 -14.16 -5.35
CA GLY A 196 4.42 -15.56 -5.75
C GLY A 196 5.74 -16.32 -5.80
N LYS A 197 5.72 -17.54 -5.30
CA LYS A 197 5.04 -18.62 -6.01
C LYS A 197 4.21 -19.44 -5.05
N GLU A 198 3.15 -20.03 -5.59
CA GLU A 198 2.13 -20.68 -4.78
C GLU A 198 1.61 -19.55 -3.89
N VAL A 199 0.77 -18.56 -4.30
CA VAL A 199 0.79 -17.10 -3.89
C VAL A 199 0.00 -16.65 -2.63
N ALA A 200 0.43 -16.80 -1.39
CA ALA A 200 1.46 -17.72 -0.98
C ALA A 200 0.83 -19.13 -0.67
N ASP A 201 -0.20 -19.49 -1.47
CA ASP A 201 -0.97 -20.71 -1.81
C ASP A 201 -2.31 -21.13 -1.20
N GLU A 202 -2.74 -20.88 0.00
CA GLU A 202 -2.01 -20.35 1.11
C GLU A 202 -1.66 -18.87 1.07
N ILE A 203 -2.48 -18.07 0.42
CA ILE A 203 -3.11 -17.07 1.28
C ILE A 203 -3.96 -17.90 2.27
N PHE A 204 -3.29 -18.51 3.26
CA PHE A 204 -3.92 -19.17 4.40
C PHE A 204 -4.49 -20.64 4.35
N GLY A 205 -3.94 -21.68 3.69
CA GLY A 205 -4.29 -23.12 3.99
C GLY A 205 -3.84 -24.32 3.06
N GLY A 206 -2.63 -24.93 3.18
CA GLY A 206 -1.99 -25.83 2.17
C GLY A 206 -0.46 -26.19 2.26
N LYS A 207 -0.06 -26.92 3.31
CA LYS A 207 1.06 -27.90 3.58
C LYS A 207 2.54 -27.70 3.16
N THR A 208 3.35 -27.64 4.22
CA THR A 208 4.75 -28.09 4.35
C THR A 208 4.99 -29.54 3.91
N GLU A 209 5.99 -29.75 3.03
CA GLU A 209 6.90 -30.91 3.03
C GLU A 209 8.35 -30.47 2.77
#